data_AF-A0A835A2Z2-F1
#
_entry.id   AF-A0A835A2Z2-F1
#
_cell.length_a   1.000
_cell.length_b   1.000
_cell.length_c   1.000
_cell.angle_alpha   90.00
_cell.angle_beta   90.00
_cell.angle_gamma   90.00
#
_symmetry.space_group_name_H-M   'P 1'
#
loop_
_entity.id
_entity.type
_entity.pdbx_description
1 polymer ?
#
loop_
_entity_poly.entity_id
_entity_poly.type
_entity_poly.pdbx_seq_one_letter_code
_entity_poly.pdbx_strand_id
1 'polypeptide(L)'
;MPSASTFVQEKKSVVDDGKEEWRSYLVPEKLEVLRQLEPWVEDHVLPLLKTVEASWQPSDLLPDPAALGADGFHAACLELRAAAAGVPDELLVCLVANMVTEEALPTYPSVLNRLEVVRDATGADDTAWARWIRGWSAEENRHGDVLNRYMHLSGRFDMREVERTVQHLIRDGMSMHAPASPFHVFVYVAFQERATAIAHGNMARLVGARGAGDAALARICGTVASDEKRHEAAYTRLMGKLFEADPDAAVRAMAYMMRRRIDMPTAFINDGRHSGGDFYARFIAIAEKAGTYTLSDYRCILEHLLQQWGVEELNAGLSGDGRRAQDYLCALPHKIKRMEEKAHDRMIRTHKKPTLIPICWIFDRPITLLTEVPVPPQVLRRPRWCFSDGRSIMDLRSRLCVHGGGMDGAAGIHGVVVEGDHGVHGGGVELAVGIHGSVVEGIVGLVVQGGEVRGSRVFVAEEASSSGGGGVVFGEARSGCATTGDVSHRRKGDRTRERNL
;
A
#
# COMPACT_ATOMS: atom_id res chain seq x y z
N MET A 1 -20.48 -45.24 -1.04
CA MET A 1 -20.28 -43.78 -1.03
C MET A 1 -19.51 -43.43 0.24
N PRO A 2 -18.28 -42.90 0.17
CA PRO A 2 -17.58 -42.46 1.36
C PRO A 2 -18.17 -41.13 1.84
N SER A 3 -18.32 -41.00 3.16
CA SER A 3 -19.04 -39.93 3.84
C SER A 3 -18.33 -38.58 3.73
N ALA A 4 -19.11 -37.50 3.71
CA ALA A 4 -18.70 -36.10 3.56
C ALA A 4 -17.77 -35.54 4.67
N SER A 5 -17.26 -36.39 5.57
CA SER A 5 -16.36 -36.01 6.67
C SER A 5 -14.89 -35.95 6.24
N THR A 6 -14.48 -36.81 5.29
CA THR A 6 -13.07 -36.90 4.86
C THR A 6 -12.61 -35.76 3.95
N PHE A 7 -13.54 -35.06 3.28
CA PHE A 7 -13.22 -33.92 2.40
C PHE A 7 -13.04 -32.57 3.13
N VAL A 8 -13.39 -32.49 4.41
CA VAL A 8 -13.28 -31.26 5.20
C VAL A 8 -11.94 -31.16 5.92
N GLN A 9 -11.28 -32.29 6.22
CA GLN A 9 -9.95 -32.28 6.84
C GLN A 9 -8.83 -31.92 5.85
N GLU A 10 -8.91 -32.31 4.57
CA GLU A 10 -7.89 -31.93 3.57
C GLU A 10 -7.88 -30.44 3.18
N LYS A 11 -9.00 -29.72 3.36
CA LYS A 11 -9.04 -28.27 3.08
C LYS A 11 -8.54 -27.39 4.22
N LYS A 12 -8.40 -27.94 5.43
CA LYS A 12 -7.95 -27.18 6.60
C LYS A 12 -6.43 -27.23 6.81
N SER A 13 -5.74 -28.23 6.27
CA SER A 13 -4.28 -28.38 6.41
C SER A 13 -3.45 -27.54 5.42
N VAL A 14 -3.93 -27.30 4.20
CA VAL A 14 -3.14 -26.59 3.16
C VAL A 14 -3.05 -25.07 3.37
N VAL A 15 -3.92 -24.48 4.19
CA VAL A 15 -4.03 -23.01 4.34
C VAL A 15 -3.21 -22.47 5.51
N ASP A 16 -2.76 -23.32 6.45
CA ASP A 16 -2.04 -22.87 7.65
C ASP A 16 -0.53 -23.14 7.61
N ASP A 17 -0.10 -24.23 6.97
CA ASP A 17 1.33 -24.64 6.89
C ASP A 17 2.22 -23.62 6.15
N GLY A 18 1.64 -22.83 5.23
CA GLY A 18 2.38 -21.87 4.41
C GLY A 18 2.56 -20.47 5.03
N LYS A 19 2.01 -20.18 6.21
CA LYS A 19 2.16 -18.83 6.81
C LYS A 19 3.55 -18.60 7.39
N GLU A 20 4.31 -19.67 7.62
CA GLU A 20 5.63 -19.62 8.26
C GLU A 20 6.78 -20.10 7.36
N GLU A 21 6.51 -20.75 6.22
CA GLU A 21 7.57 -21.25 5.32
C GLU A 21 8.60 -20.18 4.95
N TRP A 22 8.14 -18.97 4.63
CA TRP A 22 9.04 -17.88 4.24
C TRP A 22 9.97 -17.42 5.38
N ARG A 23 9.63 -17.66 6.66
CA ARG A 23 10.51 -17.35 7.80
C ARG A 23 11.77 -18.20 7.81
N SER A 24 11.72 -19.41 7.22
CA SER A 24 12.91 -20.24 7.03
C SER A 24 13.97 -19.60 6.10
N TYR A 25 13.61 -18.54 5.39
CA TYR A 25 14.53 -17.76 4.54
C TYR A 25 15.25 -16.64 5.31
N LEU A 26 14.95 -16.46 6.60
CA LEU A 26 15.60 -15.48 7.48
C LEU A 26 16.73 -16.10 8.31
N VAL A 27 17.04 -17.38 8.09
CA VAL A 27 18.17 -18.03 8.78
C VAL A 27 19.49 -17.41 8.31
N PRO A 28 20.52 -17.34 9.19
CA PRO A 28 21.78 -16.68 8.89
C PRO A 28 22.42 -17.13 7.57
N GLU A 29 22.32 -18.42 7.24
CA GLU A 29 22.89 -19.02 6.04
C GLU A 29 22.28 -18.44 4.75
N LYS A 30 20.97 -18.17 4.75
CA LYS A 30 20.27 -17.59 3.59
C LYS A 30 20.56 -16.10 3.44
N LEU A 31 20.71 -15.41 4.57
CA LEU A 31 21.05 -13.98 4.58
C LEU A 31 22.52 -13.75 4.22
N GLU A 32 23.40 -14.70 4.54
CA GLU A 32 24.82 -14.62 4.22
C GLU A 32 25.06 -14.58 2.71
N VAL A 33 24.23 -15.27 1.91
CA VAL A 33 24.25 -15.17 0.44
C VAL A 33 24.14 -13.71 -0.01
N LEU A 34 23.29 -12.91 0.63
CA LEU A 34 23.10 -11.50 0.28
C LEU A 34 24.29 -10.64 0.71
N ARG A 35 24.92 -10.94 1.85
CA ARG A 35 26.15 -10.23 2.28
C ARG A 35 27.27 -10.46 1.27
N GLN A 36 27.43 -11.70 0.83
CA GLN A 36 28.45 -12.08 -0.16
C GLN A 36 28.17 -11.50 -1.56
N LEU A 37 26.90 -11.20 -1.88
CA LEU A 37 26.53 -10.58 -3.15
C LEU A 37 26.79 -9.07 -3.20
N GLU A 38 27.06 -8.39 -2.08
CA GLU A 38 27.22 -6.93 -2.07
C GLU A 38 28.27 -6.40 -3.07
N PRO A 39 29.49 -6.97 -3.19
CA PRO A 39 30.44 -6.52 -4.22
C PRO A 39 29.92 -6.74 -5.65
N TRP A 40 29.14 -7.78 -5.87
CA TRP A 40 28.52 -8.01 -7.18
C TRP A 40 27.42 -6.97 -7.46
N VAL A 41 26.65 -6.56 -6.45
CA VAL A 41 25.67 -5.46 -6.55
C VAL A 41 26.35 -4.15 -6.90
N GLU A 42 27.48 -3.85 -6.26
CA GLU A 42 28.33 -2.69 -6.59
C GLU A 42 28.66 -2.65 -8.08
N ASP A 43 29.13 -3.77 -8.62
CA ASP A 43 29.67 -3.84 -9.97
C ASP A 43 28.60 -4.01 -11.07
N HIS A 44 27.43 -4.59 -10.76
CA HIS A 44 26.48 -5.05 -11.78
C HIS A 44 25.06 -4.48 -11.64
N VAL A 45 24.71 -3.96 -10.46
CA VAL A 45 23.37 -3.42 -10.16
C VAL A 45 23.41 -1.90 -10.05
N LEU A 46 24.32 -1.34 -9.23
CA LEU A 46 24.45 0.12 -9.12
C LEU A 46 24.66 0.84 -10.46
N PRO A 47 25.44 0.31 -11.42
CA PRO A 47 25.61 0.97 -12.72
C PRO A 47 24.35 1.01 -13.60
N LEU A 48 23.26 0.34 -13.21
CA LEU A 48 21.95 0.47 -13.88
C LEU A 48 21.22 1.75 -13.49
N LEU A 49 21.61 2.39 -12.38
CA LEU A 49 21.18 3.74 -12.04
C LEU A 49 21.86 4.74 -12.98
N LYS A 50 21.08 5.69 -13.47
CA LYS A 50 21.62 6.83 -14.21
C LYS A 50 22.16 7.84 -13.22
N THR A 51 23.27 8.48 -13.56
CA THR A 51 23.73 9.65 -12.80
C THR A 51 22.68 10.74 -12.85
N VAL A 52 22.59 11.57 -11.80
CA VAL A 52 21.60 12.65 -11.71
C VAL A 52 21.71 13.59 -12.91
N GLU A 53 22.93 13.86 -13.37
CA GLU A 53 23.23 14.74 -14.50
C GLU A 53 22.80 14.15 -15.85
N ALA A 54 22.72 12.82 -15.96
CA ALA A 54 22.26 12.14 -17.18
C ALA A 54 20.77 11.76 -17.13
N SER A 55 20.13 11.96 -15.98
CA SER A 55 18.72 11.65 -15.75
C SER A 55 17.84 12.79 -16.26
N TRP A 56 16.75 12.41 -16.94
CA TRP A 56 15.70 13.35 -17.31
C TRP A 56 15.07 13.91 -16.03
N GLN A 57 14.61 15.15 -16.09
CA GLN A 57 13.85 15.81 -15.03
C GLN A 57 12.42 16.07 -15.49
N PRO A 58 11.44 16.14 -14.57
CA PRO A 58 10.05 16.46 -14.93
C PRO A 58 9.90 17.72 -15.80
N SER A 59 10.74 18.74 -15.56
CA SER A 59 10.75 19.99 -16.34
C SER A 59 11.18 19.82 -17.80
N ASP A 60 11.89 18.74 -18.15
CA ASP A 60 12.26 18.44 -19.55
C ASP A 60 11.05 18.02 -20.39
N LEU A 61 9.99 17.55 -19.73
CA LEU A 61 8.82 16.93 -20.35
C LEU A 61 7.55 17.77 -20.24
N LEU A 62 7.61 18.89 -19.51
CA LEU A 62 6.48 19.75 -19.20
C LEU A 62 6.78 21.21 -19.57
N PRO A 63 5.77 22.06 -19.80
CA PRO A 63 5.98 23.49 -19.95
C PRO A 63 6.73 24.08 -18.74
N ASP A 64 7.84 24.78 -19.00
CA ASP A 64 8.64 25.43 -17.96
C ASP A 64 8.61 26.97 -18.14
N PRO A 65 8.11 27.74 -17.15
CA PRO A 65 8.09 29.19 -17.24
C PRO A 65 9.48 29.82 -17.30
N ALA A 66 10.51 29.19 -16.72
CA ALA A 66 11.87 29.73 -16.76
C ALA A 66 12.46 29.66 -18.18
N ALA A 67 12.18 28.57 -18.91
CA ALA A 67 12.64 28.39 -20.29
C ALA A 67 11.80 29.16 -21.33
N LEU A 68 10.48 29.27 -21.12
CA LEU A 68 9.55 29.79 -22.13
C LEU A 68 9.15 31.26 -21.93
N GLY A 69 9.42 31.83 -20.75
CA GLY A 69 8.83 33.10 -20.34
C GLY A 69 7.32 33.01 -20.12
N ALA A 70 6.70 34.09 -19.61
CA ALA A 70 5.29 34.07 -19.21
C ALA A 70 4.33 33.75 -20.38
N ASP A 71 4.51 34.43 -21.51
CA ASP A 71 3.65 34.25 -22.68
C ASP A 71 3.83 32.87 -23.33
N GLY A 72 5.08 32.39 -23.45
CA GLY A 72 5.39 31.08 -24.00
C GLY A 72 4.88 29.94 -23.11
N PHE A 73 5.02 30.07 -21.79
CA PHE A 73 4.46 29.12 -20.83
C PHE A 73 2.93 29.06 -20.92
N HIS A 74 2.28 30.23 -21.02
CA HIS A 74 0.82 30.29 -21.18
C HIS A 74 0.38 29.57 -22.46
N ALA A 75 1.03 29.84 -23.60
CA ALA A 75 0.73 29.18 -24.86
C ALA A 75 0.95 27.66 -24.78
N ALA A 76 2.08 27.20 -24.25
CA ALA A 76 2.38 25.79 -24.09
C ALA A 76 1.38 25.07 -23.16
N CYS A 77 0.90 25.73 -22.10
CA CYS A 77 -0.15 25.19 -21.26
C CYS A 77 -1.48 25.02 -22.01
N LEU A 78 -1.84 25.98 -22.88
CA LEU A 78 -3.05 25.87 -23.70
C LEU A 78 -2.95 24.73 -24.70
N GLU A 79 -1.79 24.55 -25.34
CA GLU A 79 -1.53 23.42 -26.24
C GLU A 79 -1.65 22.07 -25.53
N LEU A 80 -1.05 21.94 -24.33
CA LEU A 80 -1.15 20.74 -23.50
C LEU A 80 -2.62 20.42 -23.17
N ARG A 81 -3.41 21.42 -22.76
CA ARG A 81 -4.83 21.23 -22.46
C ARG A 81 -5.64 20.82 -23.69
N ALA A 82 -5.33 21.40 -24.85
CA ALA A 82 -6.00 21.06 -26.11
C ALA A 82 -5.69 19.62 -26.53
N ALA A 83 -4.43 19.17 -26.39
CA ALA A 83 -4.05 17.78 -26.65
C ALA A 83 -4.74 16.81 -25.66
N ALA A 84 -4.67 17.14 -24.36
CA ALA A 84 -5.28 16.35 -23.31
C ALA A 84 -6.80 16.24 -23.45
N ALA A 85 -7.48 17.18 -24.15
CA ALA A 85 -8.91 17.14 -24.46
C ALA A 85 -9.32 15.88 -25.26
N GLY A 86 -8.41 15.34 -26.08
CA GLY A 86 -8.65 14.14 -26.90
C GLY A 86 -8.52 12.81 -26.15
N VAL A 87 -7.96 12.81 -24.93
CA VAL A 87 -7.71 11.58 -24.17
C VAL A 87 -9.04 11.00 -23.64
N PRO A 88 -9.36 9.73 -23.94
CA PRO A 88 -10.56 9.05 -23.43
C PRO A 88 -10.58 8.93 -21.91
N ASP A 89 -11.76 8.99 -21.31
CA ASP A 89 -11.91 8.97 -19.85
C ASP A 89 -11.40 7.66 -19.23
N GLU A 90 -11.54 6.50 -19.88
CA GLU A 90 -10.95 5.25 -19.39
C GLU A 90 -9.42 5.33 -19.23
N LEU A 91 -8.75 6.04 -20.15
CA LEU A 91 -7.31 6.23 -20.11
C LEU A 91 -6.92 7.23 -19.02
N LEU A 92 -7.72 8.28 -18.80
CA LEU A 92 -7.51 9.20 -17.68
C LEU A 92 -7.62 8.48 -16.33
N VAL A 93 -8.62 7.61 -16.15
CA VAL A 93 -8.76 6.81 -14.93
C VAL A 93 -7.56 5.89 -14.71
N CYS A 94 -7.05 5.25 -15.78
CA CYS A 94 -5.83 4.45 -15.69
C CYS A 94 -4.60 5.28 -15.34
N LEU A 95 -4.49 6.49 -15.91
CA LEU A 95 -3.39 7.40 -15.61
C LEU A 95 -3.37 7.81 -14.14
N VAL A 96 -4.55 8.06 -13.53
CA VAL A 96 -4.66 8.34 -12.09
C VAL A 96 -4.12 7.18 -11.26
N ALA A 97 -4.45 5.94 -11.62
CA ALA A 97 -3.93 4.80 -10.88
C ALA A 97 -2.40 4.65 -11.00
N ASN A 98 -1.83 4.86 -12.20
CA ASN A 98 -0.38 4.90 -12.37
C ASN A 98 0.23 5.98 -11.47
N MET A 99 -0.23 7.23 -11.57
CA MET A 99 0.27 8.35 -10.77
C MET A 99 0.11 8.14 -9.26
N VAL A 100 -1.02 7.62 -8.80
CA VAL A 100 -1.26 7.32 -7.38
C VAL A 100 -0.34 6.20 -6.88
N THR A 101 0.03 5.26 -7.76
CA THR A 101 1.07 4.26 -7.45
C THR A 101 2.40 4.99 -7.25
N GLU A 102 2.83 5.81 -8.20
CA GLU A 102 4.12 6.52 -8.07
C GLU A 102 4.19 7.43 -6.86
N GLU A 103 3.12 8.17 -6.56
CA GLU A 103 3.07 9.07 -5.40
C GLU A 103 3.07 8.33 -4.05
N ALA A 104 2.70 7.04 -4.04
CA ALA A 104 2.79 6.22 -2.83
C ALA A 104 4.22 5.73 -2.54
N LEU A 105 5.23 6.30 -3.23
CA LEU A 105 6.65 6.03 -3.09
C LEU A 105 7.13 5.88 -1.64
N PRO A 106 6.73 6.68 -0.63
CA PRO A 106 7.21 6.48 0.75
C PRO A 106 7.01 5.05 1.29
N THR A 107 6.02 4.33 0.77
CA THR A 107 5.72 2.94 1.13
C THR A 107 6.79 1.97 0.62
N TYR A 108 7.38 2.21 -0.56
CA TYR A 108 8.17 1.21 -1.30
C TYR A 108 9.60 1.05 -0.77
N PRO A 109 10.39 2.12 -0.54
CA PRO A 109 11.66 2.02 0.19
C PRO A 109 11.46 1.51 1.61
N SER A 110 10.32 1.84 2.26
CA SER A 110 9.98 1.30 3.58
C SER A 110 9.79 -0.22 3.56
N VAL A 111 9.43 -0.82 2.42
CA VAL A 111 9.38 -2.27 2.25
C VAL A 111 10.78 -2.84 2.08
N LEU A 112 11.61 -2.24 1.21
CA LEU A 112 13.00 -2.68 1.01
C LEU A 112 13.83 -2.56 2.30
N ASN A 113 13.59 -1.51 3.10
CA ASN A 113 14.26 -1.30 4.38
C ASN A 113 13.84 -2.27 5.51
N ARG A 114 12.88 -3.17 5.26
CA ARG A 114 12.57 -4.31 6.17
C ARG A 114 13.47 -5.51 5.94
N LEU A 115 14.17 -5.55 4.81
CA LEU A 115 15.02 -6.67 4.43
C LEU A 115 16.32 -6.61 5.21
N GLU A 116 16.54 -7.60 6.07
CA GLU A 116 17.84 -7.75 6.74
C GLU A 116 18.95 -7.88 5.68
N VAL A 117 20.15 -7.34 5.98
CA VAL A 117 21.29 -7.17 5.06
C VAL A 117 21.12 -6.08 4.00
N VAL A 118 19.93 -5.97 3.40
CA VAL A 118 19.68 -5.06 2.27
C VAL A 118 19.29 -3.64 2.73
N ARG A 119 18.66 -3.51 3.90
CA ARG A 119 18.14 -2.23 4.41
C ARG A 119 19.19 -1.14 4.56
N ASP A 120 18.75 0.10 4.36
CA ASP A 120 19.43 1.30 4.84
C ASP A 120 18.98 1.60 6.28
N ALA A 121 19.87 1.39 7.25
CA ALA A 121 19.56 1.51 8.67
C ALA A 121 19.74 2.94 9.21
N THR A 122 20.62 3.73 8.59
CA THR A 122 20.93 5.11 9.04
C THR A 122 20.31 6.18 8.15
N GLY A 123 19.81 5.81 6.97
CA GLY A 123 19.39 6.72 5.92
C GLY A 123 20.56 7.20 5.04
N ALA A 124 21.77 6.74 5.33
CA ALA A 124 22.99 7.09 4.60
C ALA A 124 24.03 5.95 4.64
N ASP A 125 23.63 4.69 4.84
CA ASP A 125 24.59 3.59 4.84
C ASP A 125 25.35 3.52 3.50
N ASP A 126 26.65 3.21 3.57
CA ASP A 126 27.54 3.17 2.40
C ASP A 126 27.43 1.87 1.58
N THR A 127 26.65 0.90 2.08
CA THR A 127 26.48 -0.39 1.41
C THR A 127 25.93 -0.23 0.01
N ALA A 128 26.31 -1.13 -0.90
CA ALA A 128 25.80 -1.11 -2.27
C ALA A 128 24.26 -1.21 -2.29
N TRP A 129 23.70 -1.99 -1.36
CA TRP A 129 22.27 -2.15 -1.16
C TRP A 129 21.56 -0.84 -0.78
N ALA A 130 22.09 -0.13 0.22
CA ALA A 130 21.50 1.12 0.68
C ALA A 130 21.61 2.23 -0.38
N ARG A 131 22.75 2.31 -1.09
CA ARG A 131 22.91 3.20 -2.24
C ARG A 131 21.94 2.89 -3.37
N TRP A 132 21.69 1.61 -3.66
CA TRP A 132 20.66 1.20 -4.63
C TRP A 132 19.28 1.68 -4.19
N ILE A 133 18.86 1.41 -2.95
CA ILE A 133 17.54 1.83 -2.45
C ILE A 133 17.37 3.35 -2.60
N ARG A 134 18.34 4.14 -2.15
CA ARG A 134 18.26 5.62 -2.26
C ARG A 134 18.27 6.09 -3.70
N GLY A 135 19.12 5.52 -4.55
CA GLY A 135 19.24 5.87 -5.97
C GLY A 135 17.99 5.51 -6.77
N TRP A 136 17.46 4.30 -6.58
CA TRP A 136 16.17 3.86 -7.13
C TRP A 136 15.06 4.80 -6.68
N SER A 137 14.94 5.08 -5.37
CA SER A 137 13.92 5.99 -4.84
C SER A 137 14.00 7.40 -5.45
N ALA A 138 15.22 7.91 -5.68
CA ALA A 138 15.42 9.21 -6.32
C ALA A 138 14.99 9.18 -7.80
N GLU A 139 15.20 8.06 -8.49
CA GLU A 139 14.70 7.87 -9.84
C GLU A 139 13.17 7.81 -9.88
N GLU A 140 12.54 7.02 -9.00
CA GLU A 140 11.09 6.83 -8.86
C GLU A 140 10.33 8.12 -8.54
N ASN A 141 10.89 8.98 -7.68
CA ASN A 141 10.24 10.23 -7.27
C ASN A 141 9.84 11.09 -8.49
N ARG A 142 10.66 11.07 -9.54
CA ARG A 142 10.42 11.86 -10.76
C ARG A 142 9.18 11.38 -11.52
N HIS A 143 8.77 10.12 -11.36
CA HIS A 143 7.61 9.55 -12.04
C HIS A 143 6.31 10.15 -11.50
N GLY A 144 6.15 10.16 -10.17
CA GLY A 144 5.04 10.83 -9.50
C GLY A 144 4.99 12.32 -9.82
N ASP A 145 6.14 13.00 -9.70
CA ASP A 145 6.27 14.43 -9.98
C ASP A 145 5.78 14.82 -11.39
N VAL A 146 6.25 14.11 -12.43
CA VAL A 146 5.90 14.45 -13.82
C VAL A 146 4.43 14.15 -14.13
N LEU A 147 3.91 13.03 -13.62
CA LEU A 147 2.51 12.66 -13.82
C LEU A 147 1.57 13.61 -13.08
N ASN A 148 1.87 13.96 -11.83
CA ASN A 148 1.10 14.90 -11.03
C ASN A 148 0.99 16.27 -11.73
N ARG A 149 2.13 16.84 -12.13
CA ARG A 149 2.17 18.14 -12.79
C ARG A 149 1.47 18.12 -14.15
N TYR A 150 1.62 17.04 -14.94
CA TYR A 150 0.84 16.86 -16.16
C TYR A 150 -0.66 16.89 -15.87
N MET A 151 -1.14 16.11 -14.88
CA MET A 151 -2.55 16.08 -14.52
C MET A 151 -3.05 17.46 -14.11
N HIS A 152 -2.29 18.17 -13.27
CA HIS A 152 -2.61 19.52 -12.84
C HIS A 152 -2.76 20.49 -14.01
N LEU A 153 -1.79 20.51 -14.94
CA LEU A 153 -1.80 21.41 -16.10
C LEU A 153 -2.91 21.06 -17.11
N SER A 154 -3.18 19.76 -17.30
CA SER A 154 -4.17 19.28 -18.27
C SER A 154 -5.59 19.77 -18.00
N GLY A 155 -5.93 20.02 -16.73
CA GLY A 155 -7.30 20.37 -16.31
C GLY A 155 -8.33 19.25 -16.53
N ARG A 156 -7.90 18.00 -16.76
CA ARG A 156 -8.79 16.86 -17.03
C ARG A 156 -9.22 16.09 -15.78
N PHE A 157 -8.64 16.42 -14.62
CA PHE A 157 -8.75 15.69 -13.36
C PHE A 157 -9.24 16.57 -12.22
N ASP A 158 -10.02 15.98 -11.30
CA ASP A 158 -10.29 16.56 -9.99
C ASP A 158 -9.09 16.29 -9.08
N MET A 159 -8.10 17.19 -9.12
CA MET A 159 -6.84 17.02 -8.39
C MET A 159 -7.05 16.85 -6.88
N ARG A 160 -8.10 17.46 -6.31
CA ARG A 160 -8.41 17.30 -4.88
C ARG A 160 -8.75 15.84 -4.54
N GLU A 161 -9.51 15.17 -5.39
CA GLU A 161 -9.86 13.77 -5.16
C GLU A 161 -8.70 12.82 -5.48
N VAL A 162 -7.84 13.16 -6.45
CA VAL A 162 -6.57 12.44 -6.71
C VAL A 162 -5.64 12.53 -5.49
N GLU A 163 -5.37 13.74 -4.98
CA GLU A 163 -4.51 13.98 -3.82
C GLU A 163 -5.03 13.28 -2.55
N ARG A 164 -6.35 13.27 -2.33
CA ARG A 164 -6.96 12.50 -1.23
C ARG A 164 -6.77 11.00 -1.40
N THR A 165 -6.80 10.51 -2.63
CA THR A 165 -6.55 9.09 -2.94
C THR A 165 -5.10 8.72 -2.61
N VAL A 166 -4.13 9.56 -2.99
CA VAL A 166 -2.72 9.41 -2.60
C VAL A 166 -2.59 9.37 -1.08
N GLN A 167 -3.20 10.32 -0.37
CA GLN A 167 -3.15 10.38 1.09
C GLN A 167 -3.74 9.11 1.73
N HIS A 168 -4.87 8.61 1.22
CA HIS A 168 -5.46 7.36 1.68
C HIS A 168 -4.53 6.18 1.44
N LEU A 169 -3.95 6.06 0.24
CA LEU A 169 -3.08 4.93 -0.10
C LEU A 169 -1.80 4.91 0.74
N ILE A 170 -1.12 6.05 0.90
CA ILE A 170 0.09 6.14 1.75
C ILE A 170 -0.24 5.77 3.20
N ARG A 171 -1.35 6.28 3.74
CA ARG A 171 -1.80 5.96 5.10
C ARG A 171 -2.12 4.47 5.26
N ASP A 172 -2.76 3.87 4.27
CA ASP A 172 -3.21 2.48 4.31
C ASP A 172 -2.05 1.49 4.01
N GLY A 173 -0.96 1.98 3.40
CA GLY A 173 0.23 1.23 3.05
C GLY A 173 -0.03 0.21 1.94
N MET A 174 0.70 -0.90 1.98
CA MET A 174 0.50 -2.02 1.07
C MET A 174 0.58 -3.37 1.79
N SER A 175 -0.14 -4.36 1.28
CA SER A 175 0.04 -5.75 1.72
C SER A 175 1.07 -6.42 0.82
N MET A 176 2.05 -7.07 1.44
CA MET A 176 3.02 -7.88 0.73
C MET A 176 3.21 -9.21 1.46
N HIS A 177 3.18 -10.29 0.70
CA HIS A 177 3.45 -11.61 1.24
C HIS A 177 4.95 -11.80 1.49
N ALA A 178 5.30 -12.46 2.60
CA ALA A 178 6.68 -12.66 3.04
C ALA A 178 7.52 -11.35 3.11
N PRO A 179 7.05 -10.31 3.83
CA PRO A 179 7.53 -8.95 3.67
C PRO A 179 8.97 -8.67 4.14
N ALA A 180 9.63 -9.65 4.76
CA ALA A 180 11.01 -9.52 5.22
C ALA A 180 11.98 -10.50 4.53
N SER A 181 11.52 -11.34 3.60
CA SER A 181 12.40 -12.30 2.89
C SER A 181 12.88 -11.72 1.55
N PRO A 182 14.18 -11.46 1.36
CA PRO A 182 14.70 -10.90 0.12
C PRO A 182 14.41 -11.77 -1.11
N PHE A 183 14.42 -13.10 -0.98
CA PHE A 183 14.02 -14.02 -2.05
C PHE A 183 12.60 -13.76 -2.56
N HIS A 184 11.66 -13.52 -1.66
CA HIS A 184 10.26 -13.28 -2.03
C HIS A 184 10.05 -11.85 -2.52
N VAL A 185 10.71 -10.88 -1.89
CA VAL A 185 10.61 -9.47 -2.26
C VAL A 185 11.25 -9.21 -3.63
N PHE A 186 12.39 -9.80 -3.96
CA PHE A 186 12.98 -9.61 -5.28
C PHE A 186 12.15 -10.25 -6.40
N VAL A 187 11.47 -11.37 -6.15
CA VAL A 187 10.45 -11.88 -7.10
C VAL A 187 9.31 -10.87 -7.26
N TYR A 188 8.81 -10.32 -6.16
CA TYR A 188 7.73 -9.32 -6.19
C TYR A 188 8.14 -8.08 -6.99
N VAL A 189 9.29 -7.49 -6.66
CA VAL A 189 9.73 -6.24 -7.28
C VAL A 189 10.06 -6.48 -8.76
N ALA A 190 10.77 -7.55 -9.12
CA ALA A 190 11.00 -7.88 -10.54
C ALA A 190 9.70 -8.03 -11.34
N PHE A 191 8.65 -8.59 -10.73
CA PHE A 191 7.33 -8.68 -11.37
C PHE A 191 6.67 -7.30 -11.50
N GLN A 192 6.71 -6.48 -10.45
CA GLN A 192 6.08 -5.15 -10.42
C GLN A 192 6.73 -4.18 -11.40
N GLU A 193 8.06 -4.11 -11.42
CA GLU A 193 8.84 -3.25 -12.35
C GLU A 193 8.50 -3.58 -13.82
N ARG A 194 8.30 -4.86 -14.13
CA ARG A 194 7.84 -5.25 -15.46
C ARG A 194 6.38 -4.85 -15.70
N ALA A 195 5.52 -4.97 -14.68
CA ALA A 195 4.12 -4.60 -14.77
C ALA A 195 3.94 -3.09 -15.01
N THR A 196 4.67 -2.24 -14.29
CA THR A 196 4.70 -0.77 -14.47
C THR A 196 5.31 -0.39 -15.81
N ALA A 197 6.41 -1.01 -16.24
CA ALA A 197 6.97 -0.82 -17.59
C ALA A 197 5.94 -1.10 -18.69
N ILE A 198 5.15 -2.18 -18.56
CA ILE A 198 4.09 -2.53 -19.50
C ILE A 198 2.93 -1.53 -19.39
N ALA A 199 2.47 -1.19 -18.19
CA ALA A 199 1.34 -0.30 -17.99
C ALA A 199 1.62 1.10 -18.56
N HIS A 200 2.77 1.69 -18.25
CA HIS A 200 3.21 2.98 -18.80
C HIS A 200 3.49 2.89 -20.30
N GLY A 201 4.11 1.81 -20.79
CA GLY A 201 4.38 1.61 -22.21
C GLY A 201 3.10 1.46 -23.05
N ASN A 202 2.13 0.70 -22.56
CA ASN A 202 0.80 0.58 -23.15
C ASN A 202 0.07 1.91 -23.12
N MET A 203 0.16 2.65 -22.00
CA MET A 203 -0.42 3.97 -21.88
C MET A 203 0.14 4.89 -22.97
N ALA A 204 1.47 4.98 -23.09
CA ALA A 204 2.14 5.78 -24.11
C ALA A 204 1.66 5.44 -25.54
N ARG A 205 1.54 4.15 -25.86
CA ARG A 205 1.06 3.67 -27.16
C ARG A 205 -0.41 4.05 -27.40
N LEU A 206 -1.27 3.90 -26.40
CA LEU A 206 -2.71 4.16 -26.51
C LEU A 206 -3.01 5.66 -26.68
N VAL A 207 -2.32 6.54 -25.93
CA VAL A 207 -2.49 8.00 -26.10
C VAL A 207 -1.83 8.52 -27.38
N GLY A 208 -0.74 7.89 -27.82
CA GLY A 208 -0.05 8.21 -29.06
C GLY A 208 -0.72 7.68 -30.33
N ALA A 209 -1.71 6.78 -30.21
CA ALA A 209 -2.44 6.24 -31.36
C ALA A 209 -3.34 7.30 -32.01
N ARG A 210 -3.56 7.17 -33.34
CA ARG A 210 -4.44 8.07 -34.11
C ARG A 210 -5.86 8.05 -33.52
N GLY A 211 -6.24 9.11 -32.81
CA GLY A 211 -7.56 9.28 -32.19
C GLY A 211 -7.54 9.82 -30.76
N ALA A 212 -6.51 9.54 -29.96
CA ALA A 212 -6.38 10.03 -28.57
C ALA A 212 -5.46 11.27 -28.42
N GLY A 213 -4.45 11.40 -29.29
CA GLY A 213 -3.90 12.70 -29.70
C GLY A 213 -2.95 13.44 -28.74
N ASP A 214 -2.46 12.84 -27.65
CA ASP A 214 -1.55 13.52 -26.72
C ASP A 214 -0.10 13.01 -26.82
N ALA A 215 0.69 13.66 -27.67
CA ALA A 215 2.10 13.33 -27.86
C ALA A 215 2.97 13.69 -26.64
N ALA A 216 2.56 14.65 -25.82
CA ALA A 216 3.31 15.00 -24.61
C ALA A 216 3.14 13.91 -23.55
N LEU A 217 1.90 13.50 -23.29
CA LEU A 217 1.61 12.38 -22.40
C LEU A 217 2.25 11.07 -22.89
N ALA A 218 2.25 10.81 -24.21
CA ALA A 218 2.91 9.65 -24.76
C ALA A 218 4.42 9.63 -24.45
N ARG A 219 5.09 10.78 -24.56
CA ARG A 219 6.51 10.91 -24.20
C ARG A 219 6.74 10.74 -22.70
N ILE A 220 5.88 11.31 -21.86
CA ILE A 220 5.97 11.17 -20.39
C ILE A 220 5.89 9.69 -20.00
N CYS A 221 4.82 8.99 -20.39
CA CYS A 221 4.64 7.59 -20.05
C CYS A 221 5.74 6.70 -20.67
N GLY A 222 6.20 7.00 -21.89
CA GLY A 222 7.29 6.26 -22.52
C GLY A 222 8.64 6.45 -21.81
N THR A 223 8.87 7.63 -21.24
CA THR A 223 10.09 7.94 -20.48
C THR A 223 10.07 7.23 -19.13
N VAL A 224 8.95 7.28 -18.40
CA VAL A 224 8.76 6.51 -17.16
C VAL A 224 8.99 5.02 -17.43
N ALA A 225 8.31 4.44 -18.43
CA ALA A 225 8.49 3.04 -18.83
C ALA A 225 9.94 2.64 -19.18
N SER A 226 10.81 3.60 -19.52
CA SER A 226 12.22 3.33 -19.79
C SER A 226 13.06 3.20 -18.52
N ASP A 227 12.68 3.89 -17.44
CA ASP A 227 13.30 3.74 -16.12
C ASP A 227 12.91 2.39 -15.51
N GLU A 228 11.61 2.06 -15.53
CA GLU A 228 11.04 0.80 -15.06
C GLU A 228 11.75 -0.42 -15.68
N LYS A 229 12.11 -0.36 -16.97
CA LYS A 229 12.87 -1.43 -17.64
C LYS A 229 14.29 -1.60 -17.10
N ARG A 230 14.94 -0.52 -16.67
CA ARG A 230 16.28 -0.59 -16.04
C ARG A 230 16.16 -1.18 -14.64
N HIS A 231 15.13 -0.80 -13.90
CA HIS A 231 14.87 -1.35 -12.58
C HIS A 231 14.47 -2.83 -12.65
N GLU A 232 13.62 -3.22 -13.60
CA GLU A 232 13.32 -4.63 -13.92
C GLU A 232 14.62 -5.40 -14.18
N ALA A 233 15.53 -4.85 -15.01
CA ALA A 233 16.82 -5.48 -15.28
C ALA A 233 17.67 -5.66 -14.01
N ALA A 234 17.62 -4.73 -13.06
CA ALA A 234 18.33 -4.86 -11.79
C ALA A 234 17.78 -6.01 -10.94
N TYR A 235 16.46 -6.04 -10.71
CA TYR A 235 15.84 -7.04 -9.85
C TYR A 235 15.79 -8.44 -10.48
N THR A 236 15.67 -8.54 -11.81
CA THR A 236 15.79 -9.82 -12.52
C THR A 236 17.19 -10.40 -12.42
N ARG A 237 18.25 -9.58 -12.54
CA ARG A 237 19.64 -10.02 -12.36
C ARG A 237 19.93 -10.41 -10.90
N LEU A 238 19.45 -9.64 -9.92
CA LEU A 238 19.55 -9.97 -8.50
C LEU A 238 18.93 -11.33 -8.19
N MET A 239 17.69 -11.55 -8.66
CA MET A 239 17.02 -12.83 -8.48
C MET A 239 17.75 -13.96 -9.22
N GLY A 240 18.35 -13.68 -10.38
CA GLY A 240 19.23 -14.62 -11.10
C GLY A 240 20.40 -15.10 -10.24
N LYS A 241 21.08 -14.22 -9.50
CA LYS A 241 22.14 -14.60 -8.56
C LYS A 241 21.62 -15.47 -7.41
N LEU A 242 20.38 -15.25 -6.96
CA LEU A 242 19.75 -16.11 -5.95
C LEU A 242 19.40 -17.50 -6.54
N PHE A 243 19.00 -17.59 -7.81
CA PHE A 243 18.82 -18.87 -8.50
C PHE A 243 20.15 -19.63 -8.67
N GLU A 244 21.25 -18.93 -8.95
CA GLU A 244 22.59 -19.53 -9.02
C GLU A 244 23.06 -20.05 -7.65
N ALA A 245 22.85 -19.26 -6.59
CA ALA A 245 23.31 -19.60 -5.24
C ALA A 245 22.47 -20.69 -4.58
N ASP A 246 21.15 -20.64 -4.74
CA ASP A 246 20.22 -21.58 -4.12
C ASP A 246 18.96 -21.79 -4.99
N PRO A 247 19.04 -22.65 -6.02
CA PRO A 247 17.95 -22.85 -6.96
C PRO A 247 16.68 -23.42 -6.31
N ASP A 248 16.80 -24.24 -5.26
CA ASP A 248 15.64 -24.78 -4.53
C ASP A 248 14.88 -23.68 -3.79
N ALA A 249 15.58 -22.82 -3.05
CA ALA A 249 14.97 -21.73 -2.34
C ALA A 249 14.38 -20.69 -3.30
N ALA A 250 15.09 -20.37 -4.37
CA ALA A 250 14.63 -19.42 -5.39
C ALA A 250 13.34 -19.88 -6.07
N VAL A 251 13.27 -21.12 -6.56
CA VAL A 251 12.07 -21.64 -7.23
C VAL A 251 10.89 -21.76 -6.28
N ARG A 252 11.14 -22.13 -5.02
CA ARG A 252 10.09 -22.21 -3.98
C ARG A 252 9.56 -20.84 -3.59
N ALA A 253 10.42 -19.84 -3.44
CA ALA A 253 10.00 -18.46 -3.18
C ALA A 253 9.15 -17.90 -4.34
N MET A 254 9.56 -18.15 -5.59
CA MET A 254 8.76 -17.75 -6.75
C MET A 254 7.39 -18.44 -6.77
N ALA A 255 7.35 -19.75 -6.53
CA ALA A 255 6.08 -20.49 -6.43
C ALA A 255 5.21 -20.02 -5.27
N TYR A 256 5.81 -19.67 -4.12
CA TYR A 256 5.11 -19.11 -2.97
C TYR A 256 4.38 -17.83 -3.33
N MET A 257 5.05 -16.92 -4.04
CA MET A 257 4.48 -15.65 -4.49
C MET A 257 3.38 -15.88 -5.53
N MET A 258 3.62 -16.74 -6.52
CA MET A 258 2.64 -17.03 -7.56
C MET A 258 1.38 -17.74 -7.06
N ARG A 259 1.48 -18.61 -6.03
CA ARG A 259 0.32 -19.25 -5.39
C ARG A 259 -0.61 -18.25 -4.72
N ARG A 260 -0.04 -17.18 -4.17
CA ARG A 260 -0.79 -16.11 -3.51
C ARG A 260 -1.23 -15.01 -4.47
N ARG A 261 -0.68 -15.01 -5.69
CA ARG A 261 -0.76 -13.97 -6.70
C ARG A 261 0.06 -12.75 -6.28
N ILE A 262 0.55 -12.03 -7.28
CA ILE A 262 1.23 -10.78 -7.05
C ILE A 262 0.16 -9.70 -6.87
N ASP A 263 -0.01 -9.24 -5.63
CA ASP A 263 -0.90 -8.13 -5.30
C ASP A 263 -0.30 -6.81 -5.79
N MET A 264 -1.08 -6.01 -6.51
CA MET A 264 -0.63 -4.67 -6.93
C MET A 264 -0.43 -3.78 -5.69
N PRO A 265 0.57 -2.88 -5.69
CA PRO A 265 0.75 -1.90 -4.62
C PRO A 265 -0.51 -1.05 -4.38
N THR A 266 -1.31 -0.86 -5.43
CA THR A 266 -2.59 -0.14 -5.42
C THR A 266 -3.79 -0.95 -4.94
N ALA A 267 -3.62 -2.15 -4.39
CA ALA A 267 -4.74 -2.99 -3.97
C ALA A 267 -5.67 -2.33 -2.92
N PHE A 268 -5.16 -1.33 -2.18
CA PHE A 268 -5.94 -0.54 -1.22
C PHE A 268 -6.42 0.81 -1.75
N ILE A 269 -6.29 1.07 -3.06
CA ILE A 269 -6.77 2.29 -3.68
C ILE A 269 -8.26 2.48 -3.39
N ASN A 270 -8.60 3.64 -2.85
CA ASN A 270 -9.96 3.97 -2.48
C ASN A 270 -10.21 5.46 -2.67
N ASP A 271 -11.44 5.79 -3.07
CA ASP A 271 -11.86 7.17 -3.31
C ASP A 271 -12.63 7.79 -2.13
N GLY A 272 -12.71 7.08 -1.01
CA GLY A 272 -13.48 7.50 0.17
C GLY A 272 -15.00 7.59 -0.03
N ARG A 273 -15.52 7.30 -1.23
CA ARG A 273 -16.95 7.34 -1.58
C ARG A 273 -17.53 5.93 -1.69
N HIS A 274 -16.73 4.99 -2.18
CA HIS A 274 -17.11 3.58 -2.31
C HIS A 274 -16.52 2.76 -1.15
N SER A 275 -17.36 1.96 -0.49
CA SER A 275 -16.94 1.15 0.65
C SER A 275 -16.19 -0.12 0.23
N GLY A 276 -14.97 -0.32 0.71
CA GLY A 276 -14.23 -1.60 0.59
C GLY A 276 -13.76 -1.92 -0.83
N GLY A 277 -13.14 -3.10 -1.03
CA GLY A 277 -12.45 -3.53 -2.26
C GLY A 277 -13.28 -3.57 -3.57
N ASP A 278 -14.51 -3.08 -3.56
CA ASP A 278 -15.35 -2.88 -4.75
C ASP A 278 -14.75 -1.85 -5.71
N PHE A 279 -14.09 -0.80 -5.21
CA PHE A 279 -13.48 0.21 -6.07
C PHE A 279 -12.27 -0.33 -6.86
N TYR A 280 -11.35 -1.03 -6.18
CA TYR A 280 -10.20 -1.67 -6.83
C TYR A 280 -10.62 -2.70 -7.89
N ALA A 281 -11.66 -3.49 -7.61
CA ALA A 281 -12.24 -4.43 -8.58
C ALA A 281 -12.76 -3.73 -9.85
N ARG A 282 -13.45 -2.59 -9.71
CA ARG A 282 -13.91 -1.77 -10.84
C ARG A 282 -12.75 -1.18 -11.61
N PHE A 283 -11.72 -0.69 -10.91
CA PHE A 283 -10.52 -0.16 -11.53
C PHE A 283 -9.81 -1.21 -12.41
N ILE A 284 -9.58 -2.42 -11.89
CA ILE A 284 -8.97 -3.51 -12.68
C ILE A 284 -9.78 -3.77 -13.96
N ALA A 285 -11.11 -3.73 -13.88
CA ALA A 285 -11.96 -3.92 -15.04
C ALA A 285 -11.85 -2.77 -16.07
N ILE A 286 -11.63 -1.53 -15.60
CA ILE A 286 -11.37 -0.38 -16.48
C ILE A 286 -10.01 -0.53 -17.16
N ALA A 287 -8.96 -0.92 -16.43
CA ALA A 287 -7.63 -1.16 -16.99
C ALA A 287 -7.63 -2.28 -18.04
N GLU A 288 -8.33 -3.38 -17.76
CA GLU A 288 -8.53 -4.49 -18.71
C GLU A 288 -9.24 -4.02 -19.97
N LYS A 289 -10.35 -3.26 -19.83
CA LYS A 289 -11.10 -2.70 -20.96
C LYS A 289 -10.27 -1.70 -21.78
N ALA A 290 -9.48 -0.87 -21.10
CA ALA A 290 -8.62 0.12 -21.71
C ALA A 290 -7.42 -0.50 -22.43
N GLY A 291 -7.03 -1.72 -22.04
CA GLY A 291 -5.83 -2.40 -22.53
C GLY A 291 -4.54 -1.77 -22.01
N THR A 292 -4.58 -1.10 -20.84
CA THR A 292 -3.38 -0.54 -20.19
C THR A 292 -2.63 -1.63 -19.43
N TYR A 293 -3.35 -2.48 -18.70
CA TYR A 293 -2.81 -3.67 -18.06
C TYR A 293 -3.88 -4.77 -17.99
N THR A 294 -3.58 -5.93 -18.56
CA THR A 294 -4.54 -7.02 -18.74
C THR A 294 -4.10 -8.33 -18.08
N LEU A 295 -5.02 -9.29 -17.97
CA LEU A 295 -4.66 -10.65 -17.56
C LEU A 295 -3.64 -11.31 -18.51
N SER A 296 -3.65 -10.94 -19.79
CA SER A 296 -2.64 -11.39 -20.75
C SER A 296 -1.26 -10.83 -20.42
N ASP A 297 -1.18 -9.56 -20.03
CA ASP A 297 0.08 -8.94 -19.61
C ASP A 297 0.64 -9.63 -18.37
N TYR A 298 -0.19 -9.90 -17.35
CA TYR A 298 0.21 -10.67 -16.16
C TYR A 298 0.81 -12.04 -16.55
N ARG A 299 0.16 -12.75 -17.48
CA ARG A 299 0.65 -14.04 -17.99
C ARG A 299 2.00 -13.88 -18.71
N CYS A 300 2.12 -12.89 -19.58
CA CYS A 300 3.35 -12.62 -20.33
C CYS A 300 4.52 -12.22 -19.42
N ILE A 301 4.26 -11.51 -18.32
CA ILE A 301 5.27 -11.22 -17.28
C ILE A 301 5.77 -12.53 -16.67
N LEU A 302 4.85 -13.40 -16.26
CA LEU A 302 5.22 -14.70 -15.69
C LEU A 302 6.04 -15.54 -16.67
N GLU A 303 5.58 -15.68 -17.92
CA GLU A 303 6.31 -16.42 -18.96
C GLU A 303 7.72 -15.86 -19.17
N HIS A 304 7.84 -14.52 -19.20
CA HIS A 304 9.13 -13.86 -19.32
C HIS A 304 10.06 -14.19 -18.15
N LEU A 305 9.59 -14.05 -16.90
CA LEU A 305 10.42 -14.30 -15.71
C LEU A 305 10.83 -15.78 -15.58
N LEU A 306 9.94 -16.72 -15.93
CA LEU A 306 10.27 -18.14 -15.97
C LEU A 306 11.40 -18.42 -16.97
N GLN A 307 11.34 -17.79 -18.15
CA GLN A 307 12.38 -17.90 -19.16
C GLN A 307 13.69 -17.22 -18.72
N GLN A 308 13.61 -16.00 -18.14
CA GLN A 308 14.80 -15.26 -17.70
C GLN A 308 15.59 -16.02 -16.64
N TRP A 309 14.92 -16.74 -15.75
CA TRP A 309 15.56 -17.53 -14.69
C TRP A 309 15.75 -19.01 -15.03
N GLY A 310 15.46 -19.42 -16.28
CA GLY A 310 15.64 -20.79 -16.75
C GLY A 310 14.93 -21.83 -15.88
N VAL A 311 13.71 -21.51 -15.40
CA VAL A 311 13.01 -22.31 -14.38
C VAL A 311 12.68 -23.71 -14.90
N GLU A 312 12.38 -23.86 -16.19
CA GLU A 312 12.09 -25.17 -16.79
C GLU A 312 13.35 -26.04 -16.87
N GLU A 313 14.52 -25.43 -17.06
CA GLU A 313 15.81 -26.09 -17.23
C GLU A 313 16.53 -26.43 -15.91
N LEU A 314 15.95 -26.08 -14.75
CA LEU A 314 16.50 -26.42 -13.44
C LEU A 314 16.45 -27.95 -13.20
N ASN A 315 17.55 -28.63 -13.52
CA ASN A 315 17.66 -30.10 -13.47
C ASN A 315 18.39 -30.64 -12.24
N ALA A 316 19.08 -29.79 -11.48
CA ALA A 316 19.87 -30.17 -10.32
C ALA A 316 19.64 -29.21 -9.14
N GLY A 317 20.00 -29.64 -7.94
CA GLY A 317 19.91 -28.81 -6.73
C GLY A 317 18.50 -28.64 -6.15
N LEU A 318 17.47 -29.23 -6.77
CA LEU A 318 16.09 -29.15 -6.27
C LEU A 318 15.77 -30.29 -5.30
N SER A 319 15.13 -29.94 -4.19
CA SER A 319 14.45 -30.86 -3.29
C SER A 319 13.17 -31.41 -3.93
N GLY A 320 12.49 -32.34 -3.25
CA GLY A 320 11.16 -32.80 -3.68
C GLY A 320 10.15 -31.66 -3.75
N ASP A 321 10.28 -30.65 -2.88
CA ASP A 321 9.39 -29.50 -2.80
C ASP A 321 9.73 -28.47 -3.87
N GLY A 322 11.02 -28.29 -4.16
CA GLY A 322 11.52 -27.50 -5.28
C GLY A 322 11.01 -28.01 -6.62
N ARG A 323 11.03 -29.32 -6.87
CA ARG A 323 10.44 -29.92 -8.09
C ARG A 323 8.94 -29.65 -8.19
N ARG A 324 8.18 -29.79 -7.10
CA ARG A 324 6.74 -29.45 -7.10
C ARG A 324 6.48 -27.96 -7.32
N ALA A 325 7.38 -27.09 -6.86
CA ALA A 325 7.33 -25.65 -7.12
C ALA A 325 7.59 -25.34 -8.59
N GLN A 326 8.61 -25.96 -9.19
CA GLN A 326 8.93 -25.88 -10.62
C GLN A 326 7.76 -26.35 -11.49
N ASP A 327 7.23 -27.56 -11.26
CA ASP A 327 6.08 -28.10 -12.01
C ASP A 327 4.87 -27.16 -11.95
N TYR A 328 4.59 -26.60 -10.77
CA TYR A 328 3.51 -25.64 -10.58
C TYR A 328 3.73 -24.37 -11.41
N LEU A 329 4.94 -23.81 -11.38
CA LEU A 329 5.30 -22.59 -12.09
C LEU A 329 5.22 -22.78 -13.61
N CYS A 330 5.80 -23.85 -14.15
CA CYS A 330 5.77 -24.13 -15.59
C CYS A 330 4.34 -24.39 -16.12
N ALA A 331 3.45 -24.96 -15.29
CA ALA A 331 2.05 -25.17 -15.66
C ALA A 331 1.17 -23.91 -15.53
N LEU A 332 1.60 -22.91 -14.77
CA LEU A 332 0.76 -21.77 -14.39
C LEU A 332 0.39 -20.84 -15.57
N PRO A 333 1.29 -20.49 -16.52
CA PRO A 333 0.92 -19.69 -17.68
C PRO A 333 -0.22 -20.29 -18.50
N HIS A 334 -0.17 -21.60 -18.77
CA HIS A 334 -1.23 -22.33 -19.46
C HIS A 334 -2.55 -22.30 -18.68
N LYS A 335 -2.49 -22.38 -17.34
CA LYS A 335 -3.68 -22.27 -16.49
C LYS A 335 -4.29 -20.87 -16.58
N ILE A 336 -3.47 -19.81 -16.58
CA ILE A 336 -3.93 -18.42 -16.71
C ILE A 336 -4.58 -18.19 -18.07
N LYS A 337 -3.96 -18.66 -19.16
CA LYS A 337 -4.53 -18.60 -20.50
C LYS A 337 -5.91 -19.25 -20.59
N ARG A 338 -6.10 -20.44 -20.01
CA ARG A 338 -7.41 -21.09 -19.94
C ARG A 338 -8.44 -20.31 -19.11
N MET A 339 -8.00 -19.57 -18.09
CA MET A 339 -8.91 -18.72 -17.30
C MET A 339 -9.34 -17.49 -18.09
N GLU A 340 -8.41 -16.88 -18.84
CA GLU A 340 -8.64 -15.77 -19.78
C GLU A 340 -9.65 -16.16 -20.86
N GLU A 341 -9.42 -17.26 -21.59
CA GLU A 341 -10.33 -17.80 -22.61
C GLU A 341 -11.75 -18.03 -22.04
N LYS A 342 -11.85 -18.62 -20.85
CA LYS A 342 -13.14 -18.84 -20.19
C LYS A 342 -13.81 -17.54 -19.73
N ALA A 343 -13.04 -16.52 -19.33
CA ALA A 343 -13.57 -15.22 -18.96
C ALA A 343 -14.15 -14.50 -20.18
N HIS A 344 -13.42 -14.54 -21.29
CA HIS A 344 -13.86 -14.01 -22.58
C HIS A 344 -15.13 -14.70 -23.09
N ASP A 345 -15.17 -16.03 -23.06
CA ASP A 345 -16.36 -16.82 -23.42
C ASP A 345 -17.59 -16.44 -22.58
N ARG A 346 -17.40 -16.27 -21.26
CA ARG A 346 -18.49 -15.84 -20.36
C ARG A 346 -18.97 -14.43 -20.71
N MET A 347 -18.05 -13.52 -21.04
CA MET A 347 -18.39 -12.16 -21.45
C MET A 347 -19.22 -12.15 -22.74
N ILE A 348 -18.84 -12.93 -23.75
CA ILE A 348 -19.59 -13.03 -25.03
C ILE A 348 -20.98 -13.65 -24.81
N ARG A 349 -21.08 -14.72 -24.01
CA ARG A 349 -22.36 -15.44 -23.82
C ARG A 349 -23.36 -14.66 -22.97
N THR A 350 -22.89 -13.81 -22.07
CA THR A 350 -23.77 -13.08 -21.17
C THR A 350 -24.11 -11.71 -21.76
N HIS A 351 -25.37 -11.51 -22.16
CA HIS A 351 -25.89 -10.21 -22.60
C HIS A 351 -26.10 -9.30 -21.38
N LYS A 352 -25.01 -8.93 -20.69
CA LYS A 352 -25.07 -8.10 -19.48
C LYS A 352 -25.31 -6.64 -19.86
N LYS A 353 -26.15 -5.98 -19.05
CA LYS A 353 -26.40 -4.55 -19.21
C LYS A 353 -25.13 -3.77 -18.85
N PRO A 354 -24.73 -2.78 -19.67
CA PRO A 354 -23.67 -1.86 -19.31
C PRO A 354 -24.05 -1.14 -18.01
N THR A 355 -23.10 -1.07 -17.08
CA THR A 355 -23.21 -0.32 -15.84
C THR A 355 -22.36 0.93 -15.97
N LEU A 356 -22.96 2.07 -15.66
CA LEU A 356 -22.28 3.35 -15.61
C LEU A 356 -21.76 3.57 -14.20
N ILE A 357 -20.47 3.83 -14.08
CA ILE A 357 -19.80 4.03 -12.79
C ILE A 357 -19.23 5.44 -12.79
N PRO A 358 -19.73 6.35 -11.93
CA PRO A 358 -19.12 7.67 -11.78
C PRO A 358 -17.74 7.52 -11.14
N ILE A 359 -16.75 8.23 -11.68
CA ILE A 359 -15.39 8.23 -11.15
C ILE A 359 -15.02 9.64 -10.70
N CYS A 360 -14.81 9.82 -9.39
CA CYS A 360 -14.57 11.12 -8.78
C CYS A 360 -13.32 11.83 -9.34
N TRP A 361 -12.27 11.08 -9.69
CA TRP A 361 -11.02 11.62 -10.23
C TRP A 361 -11.18 12.38 -11.55
N ILE A 362 -12.29 12.14 -12.26
CA ILE A 362 -12.61 12.81 -13.53
C ILE A 362 -13.93 13.58 -13.43
N PHE A 363 -14.19 14.21 -12.27
CA PHE A 363 -15.39 15.02 -12.00
C PHE A 363 -16.70 14.22 -12.11
N ASP A 364 -16.69 12.99 -11.59
CA ASP A 364 -17.83 12.06 -11.59
C ASP A 364 -18.35 11.70 -13.00
N ARG A 365 -17.55 11.92 -14.05
CA ARG A 365 -17.88 11.45 -15.41
C ARG A 365 -18.01 9.92 -15.41
N PRO A 366 -19.07 9.37 -16.04
CA PRO A 366 -19.37 7.95 -15.93
C PRO A 366 -18.54 7.10 -16.91
N ILE A 367 -17.91 6.05 -16.40
CA ILE A 367 -17.29 5.00 -17.22
C ILE A 367 -18.28 3.85 -17.42
N THR A 368 -18.40 3.38 -18.67
CA THR A 368 -19.25 2.23 -19.00
C THR A 368 -18.48 0.92 -18.83
N LEU A 369 -18.94 0.04 -17.93
CA LEU A 369 -18.44 -1.33 -17.77
C LEU A 369 -19.52 -2.36 -18.06
N LEU A 370 -19.18 -3.41 -18.80
CA LEU A 370 -20.00 -4.61 -18.91
C LEU A 370 -19.70 -5.47 -17.67
N THR A 371 -20.68 -5.74 -16.81
CA THR A 371 -20.45 -6.13 -15.41
C THR A 371 -19.64 -7.42 -15.16
N GLU A 372 -18.77 -7.32 -14.16
CA GLU A 372 -17.87 -8.33 -13.57
C GLU A 372 -16.86 -8.95 -14.54
N VAL A 373 -15.73 -8.24 -14.72
CA VAL A 373 -14.46 -8.94 -14.95
C VAL A 373 -14.27 -9.88 -13.76
N PRO A 374 -13.90 -11.15 -13.97
CA PRO A 374 -13.58 -12.04 -12.87
C PRO A 374 -12.35 -11.47 -12.16
N VAL A 375 -12.57 -10.59 -11.19
CA VAL A 375 -11.55 -10.25 -10.22
C VAL A 375 -11.31 -11.56 -9.48
N PRO A 376 -10.10 -12.13 -9.56
CA PRO A 376 -9.80 -13.32 -8.79
C PRO A 376 -10.18 -13.01 -7.35
N PRO A 377 -10.90 -13.88 -6.61
CA PRO A 377 -11.34 -13.55 -5.26
C PRO A 377 -10.10 -13.18 -4.46
N GLN A 378 -9.95 -11.87 -4.21
CA GLN A 378 -8.94 -11.36 -3.33
C GLN A 378 -9.48 -11.66 -1.95
N VAL A 379 -8.71 -12.43 -1.19
CA VAL A 379 -8.98 -12.58 0.23
C VAL A 379 -8.54 -11.26 0.87
N LEU A 380 -9.30 -10.19 0.64
CA LEU A 380 -9.27 -8.99 1.47
C LEU A 380 -9.95 -9.35 2.79
N ARG A 381 -9.30 -10.22 3.56
CA ARG A 381 -9.46 -10.17 5.01
C ARG A 381 -8.70 -8.92 5.43
N ARG A 382 -9.42 -7.82 5.62
CA ARG A 382 -8.97 -6.83 6.61
C ARG A 382 -8.54 -7.60 7.85
N PRO A 383 -7.46 -7.23 8.55
CA PRO A 383 -7.24 -7.76 9.88
C PRO A 383 -8.48 -7.38 10.70
N ARG A 384 -9.39 -8.34 10.90
CA ARG A 384 -10.25 -8.30 12.07
C ARG A 384 -9.28 -8.53 13.20
N TRP A 385 -9.11 -7.53 14.05
CA TRP A 385 -8.61 -7.73 15.40
C TRP A 385 -9.61 -8.68 16.09
N CYS A 386 -9.37 -9.98 15.92
CA CYS A 386 -10.06 -11.03 16.64
C CYS A 386 -9.11 -11.45 17.76
N PHE A 387 -9.39 -11.01 18.98
CA PHE A 387 -8.90 -11.73 20.15
C PHE A 387 -9.44 -13.17 20.10
N SER A 388 -8.64 -14.13 20.56
CA SER A 388 -8.88 -15.58 20.42
C SER A 388 -10.20 -16.10 20.99
N ASP A 389 -10.98 -15.27 21.67
CA ASP A 389 -12.09 -15.71 22.52
C ASP A 389 -13.47 -15.22 22.04
N GLY A 390 -13.58 -14.61 20.86
CA GLY A 390 -14.88 -14.31 20.26
C GLY A 390 -15.77 -13.31 21.02
N ARG A 391 -15.21 -12.51 21.94
CA ARG A 391 -15.92 -11.47 22.70
C ARG A 391 -15.76 -10.08 22.07
N SER A 392 -16.88 -9.34 22.03
CA SER A 392 -16.95 -7.91 21.69
C SER A 392 -16.36 -7.06 22.81
N ILE A 393 -15.92 -5.83 22.50
CA ILE A 393 -15.19 -4.88 23.38
C ILE A 393 -15.97 -4.38 24.61
N MET A 394 -17.11 -4.99 24.97
CA MET A 394 -18.00 -4.52 26.04
C MET A 394 -17.85 -5.21 27.39
N ASP A 395 -16.80 -6.01 27.64
CA ASP A 395 -16.74 -6.81 28.88
C ASP A 395 -15.36 -6.93 29.54
N LEU A 396 -14.59 -5.83 29.58
CA LEU A 396 -13.32 -5.76 30.33
C LEU A 396 -13.50 -4.95 31.62
N ARG A 397 -13.53 -5.64 32.77
CA ARG A 397 -13.27 -5.04 34.09
C ARG A 397 -11.77 -5.02 34.33
N SER A 398 -11.11 -3.87 34.16
CA SER A 398 -9.68 -3.70 34.43
C SER A 398 -9.42 -3.28 35.88
N ARG A 399 -8.57 -4.03 36.60
CA ARG A 399 -7.91 -3.59 37.85
C ARG A 399 -6.52 -3.08 37.49
N LEU A 400 -6.14 -1.90 37.97
CA LEU A 400 -4.82 -1.32 37.78
C LEU A 400 -3.96 -1.59 39.03
N CYS A 401 -2.79 -2.22 38.87
CA CYS A 401 -1.80 -2.37 39.94
C CYS A 401 -0.53 -1.60 39.54
N VAL A 402 -0.05 -0.71 40.40
CA VAL A 402 1.22 0.02 40.22
C VAL A 402 2.25 -0.54 41.20
N HIS A 403 3.40 -1.01 40.70
CA HIS A 403 4.55 -1.40 41.53
C HIS A 403 5.53 -0.23 41.65
N GLY A 404 5.83 0.19 42.88
CA GLY A 404 6.77 1.28 43.16
C GLY A 404 8.19 0.77 43.36
N GLY A 405 9.12 1.21 42.51
CA GLY A 405 10.57 1.19 42.77
C GLY A 405 11.07 2.62 42.70
N GLY A 406 11.58 3.15 43.82
CA GLY A 406 12.03 4.54 43.92
C GLY A 406 13.41 4.77 43.31
N MET A 407 13.56 5.88 42.59
CA MET A 407 14.80 6.64 42.41
C MET A 407 14.48 8.02 41.82
N ASP A 408 15.03 9.06 42.43
CA ASP A 408 14.84 10.47 42.11
C ASP A 408 15.44 10.87 40.75
N GLY A 409 14.70 11.67 39.98
CA GLY A 409 15.18 12.33 38.76
C GLY A 409 14.21 12.16 37.59
N ALA A 410 13.78 13.28 37.00
CA ALA A 410 12.74 13.38 35.96
C ALA A 410 12.82 12.27 34.89
N ALA A 411 11.87 11.33 34.93
CA ALA A 411 11.67 10.31 33.93
C ALA A 411 10.21 10.36 33.45
N GLY A 412 10.02 10.55 32.15
CA GLY A 412 8.73 10.36 31.50
C GLY A 412 8.29 8.90 31.64
N ILE A 413 7.01 8.69 31.95
CA ILE A 413 6.41 7.35 32.03
C ILE A 413 6.33 6.78 30.62
N HIS A 414 7.25 5.88 30.25
CA HIS A 414 7.11 5.04 29.06
C HIS A 414 6.63 3.64 29.49
N GLY A 415 5.37 3.33 29.16
CA GLY A 415 4.83 1.96 29.13
C GLY A 415 3.93 1.57 30.30
N VAL A 416 2.67 1.23 29.99
CA VAL A 416 1.80 0.42 30.84
C VAL A 416 1.93 -1.03 30.38
N VAL A 417 2.36 -1.93 31.25
CA VAL A 417 2.36 -3.38 30.98
C VAL A 417 1.01 -3.96 31.42
N VAL A 418 0.29 -4.57 30.48
CA VAL A 418 -0.88 -5.40 30.79
C VAL A 418 -0.37 -6.83 30.95
N GLU A 419 -0.27 -7.33 32.18
CA GLU A 419 -0.07 -8.76 32.42
C GLU A 419 -1.41 -9.48 32.23
N GLY A 420 -1.47 -10.32 31.20
CA GLY A 420 -2.45 -11.40 31.10
C GLY A 420 -1.74 -12.72 31.38
N ASP A 421 -2.42 -13.64 32.08
CA ASP A 421 -1.98 -15.03 32.13
C ASP A 421 -1.90 -15.55 30.68
N HIS A 422 -0.68 -15.89 30.27
CA HIS A 422 -0.23 -16.27 28.91
C HIS A 422 0.26 -15.12 28.00
N GLY A 423 1.58 -14.86 28.07
CA GLY A 423 2.41 -14.48 26.92
C GLY A 423 2.30 -13.04 26.39
N VAL A 424 3.40 -12.29 26.47
CA VAL A 424 3.53 -10.88 26.10
C VAL A 424 3.34 -10.65 24.58
N HIS A 425 2.33 -9.85 24.20
CA HIS A 425 2.25 -9.19 22.89
C HIS A 425 1.95 -7.69 23.08
N GLY A 426 2.89 -6.84 22.65
CA GLY A 426 2.81 -5.39 22.77
C GLY A 426 1.87 -4.75 21.74
N GLY A 427 0.91 -3.96 22.23
CA GLY A 427 0.15 -2.98 21.46
C GLY A 427 -0.04 -1.74 22.32
N GLY A 428 0.45 -0.59 21.85
CA GLY A 428 0.43 0.67 22.60
C GLY A 428 -0.95 1.34 22.60
N VAL A 429 -1.31 1.96 23.72
CA VAL A 429 -2.41 2.93 23.85
C VAL A 429 -1.75 4.30 24.06
N GLU A 430 -2.02 5.27 23.20
CA GLU A 430 -1.56 6.65 23.43
C GLU A 430 -2.52 7.39 24.36
N LEU A 431 -1.96 8.05 25.38
CA LEU A 431 -2.67 8.85 26.36
C LEU A 431 -2.20 10.30 26.21
N ALA A 432 -3.10 11.21 25.85
CA ALA A 432 -2.79 12.64 25.84
C ALA A 432 -3.04 13.21 27.24
N VAL A 433 -1.98 13.67 27.91
CA VAL A 433 -2.05 14.38 29.19
C VAL A 433 -1.70 15.84 28.95
N GLY A 434 -2.64 16.75 29.23
CA GLY A 434 -2.37 18.19 29.29
C GLY A 434 -2.18 18.61 30.74
N ILE A 435 -1.06 19.28 31.06
CA ILE A 435 -0.81 19.82 32.40
C ILE A 435 -1.16 21.31 32.39
N HIS A 436 -2.14 21.72 33.20
CA HIS A 436 -2.38 23.13 33.53
C HIS A 436 -2.31 23.31 35.06
N GLY A 437 -1.16 23.76 35.55
CA GLY A 437 -0.93 23.99 36.99
C GLY A 437 -0.88 22.68 37.80
N SER A 438 -1.38 22.72 39.04
CA SER A 438 -1.30 21.64 40.03
C SER A 438 -2.36 20.53 39.88
N VAL A 439 -3.06 20.47 38.74
CA VAL A 439 -4.16 19.53 38.50
C VAL A 439 -3.83 18.68 37.27
N VAL A 440 -3.92 17.36 37.42
CA VAL A 440 -3.80 16.40 36.32
C VAL A 440 -5.20 16.03 35.84
N GLU A 441 -5.62 16.57 34.70
CA GLU A 441 -6.83 16.12 34.01
C GLU A 441 -6.45 15.09 32.93
N GLY A 442 -6.94 13.86 33.06
CA GLY A 442 -6.78 12.81 32.06
C GLY A 442 -8.10 12.59 31.30
N ILE A 443 -8.10 12.83 29.99
CA ILE A 443 -9.22 12.46 29.11
C ILE A 443 -8.87 11.13 28.44
N VAL A 444 -9.59 10.07 28.77
CA VAL A 444 -9.57 8.82 27.97
C VAL A 444 -10.61 8.98 26.87
N GLY A 445 -10.18 9.44 25.70
CA GLY A 445 -11.01 9.52 24.50
C GLY A 445 -10.98 8.22 23.71
N LEU A 446 -12.09 7.48 23.70
CA LEU A 446 -12.32 6.40 22.72
C LEU A 446 -12.77 7.04 21.41
N VAL A 447 -11.90 7.08 20.39
CA VAL A 447 -12.29 7.53 19.05
C VAL A 447 -13.05 6.39 18.36
N VAL A 448 -14.37 6.56 18.22
CA VAL A 448 -15.20 5.74 17.33
C VAL A 448 -15.62 6.60 16.15
N GLN A 449 -15.31 6.13 14.94
CA GLN A 449 -15.57 6.83 13.68
C GLN A 449 -17.04 6.63 13.26
N GLY A 450 -17.83 7.71 13.24
CA GLY A 450 -19.17 7.76 12.64
C GLY A 450 -20.30 8.14 13.61
N GLY A 451 -20.62 9.44 13.68
CA GLY A 451 -21.93 10.01 14.05
C GLY A 451 -22.53 9.67 15.43
N GLU A 452 -22.63 10.69 16.29
CA GLU A 452 -23.15 10.71 17.69
C GLU A 452 -22.23 10.18 18.79
N VAL A 453 -21.72 11.12 19.61
CA VAL A 453 -21.14 10.82 20.93
C VAL A 453 -22.28 10.50 21.89
N ARG A 454 -22.44 9.23 22.28
CA ARG A 454 -23.29 8.85 23.42
C ARG A 454 -22.41 8.45 24.59
N GLY A 455 -22.22 9.40 25.51
CA GLY A 455 -21.66 9.17 26.85
C GLY A 455 -20.16 9.43 26.97
N SER A 456 -19.79 10.58 27.51
CA SER A 456 -18.49 10.82 28.12
C SER A 456 -18.56 10.49 29.62
N ARG A 457 -17.55 9.79 30.16
CA ARG A 457 -17.36 9.64 31.62
C ARG A 457 -16.12 10.41 32.01
N VAL A 458 -16.31 11.42 32.88
CA VAL A 458 -15.22 12.16 33.51
C VAL A 458 -14.93 11.48 34.85
N PHE A 459 -13.67 11.13 35.10
CA PHE A 459 -13.19 10.75 36.42
C PHE A 459 -12.38 11.91 36.97
N VAL A 460 -12.80 12.45 38.11
CA VAL A 460 -12.05 13.46 38.86
C VAL A 460 -11.40 12.73 40.03
N ALA A 461 -10.07 12.83 40.14
CA ALA A 461 -9.36 12.41 41.35
C ALA A 461 -9.16 13.65 42.24
N GLU A 462 -9.74 13.67 43.44
CA GLU A 462 -9.32 14.59 44.50
C GLU A 462 -8.19 13.94 45.30
N GLU A 463 -7.10 14.68 45.51
CA GLU A 463 -6.03 14.27 46.43
C GLU A 463 -6.57 14.23 47.86
N ALA A 464 -6.74 13.03 48.42
CA ALA A 464 -6.85 12.84 49.86
C ALA A 464 -5.44 12.75 50.45
N SER A 465 -4.97 13.86 51.02
CA SER A 465 -3.77 13.91 51.84
C SER A 465 -3.94 13.05 53.10
N SER A 466 -3.12 12.00 53.27
CA SER A 466 -2.34 11.70 54.49
C SER A 466 -2.03 10.20 54.62
N SER A 467 -0.73 9.92 54.73
CA SER A 467 -0.08 8.84 55.50
C SER A 467 -0.84 7.52 55.74
N GLY A 468 -0.37 6.47 55.09
CA GLY A 468 -0.61 5.08 55.50
C GLY A 468 -0.98 4.20 54.32
N GLY A 469 -0.17 3.17 54.07
CA GLY A 469 -0.38 2.23 52.96
C GLY A 469 -1.78 1.62 52.97
N GLY A 470 -2.54 1.88 51.92
CA GLY A 470 -3.86 1.31 51.67
C GLY A 470 -4.27 1.63 50.23
N GLY A 471 -4.70 0.60 49.47
CA GLY A 471 -5.08 0.74 48.07
C GLY A 471 -6.28 1.68 47.86
N VAL A 472 -6.26 2.41 46.74
CA VAL A 472 -7.40 3.23 46.30
C VAL A 472 -8.51 2.31 45.78
N VAL A 473 -9.70 2.41 46.38
CA VAL A 473 -10.90 1.71 45.90
C VAL A 473 -11.73 2.70 45.08
N PHE A 474 -11.92 2.42 43.79
CA PHE A 474 -12.86 3.17 42.95
C PHE A 474 -14.30 2.74 43.29
N GLY A 475 -15.13 3.69 43.75
CA GLY A 475 -16.56 3.48 43.95
C GLY A 475 -17.36 3.81 42.70
N GLU A 476 -18.32 2.95 42.35
CA GLU A 476 -19.27 3.17 41.25
C GLU A 476 -20.30 4.24 41.65
N ALA A 477 -20.29 5.41 41.01
CA ALA A 477 -21.37 6.40 41.19
C ALA A 477 -22.63 5.92 40.43
N ARG A 478 -23.71 5.64 41.17
CA ARG A 478 -25.00 5.22 40.61
C ARG A 478 -25.61 6.31 39.74
N SER A 479 -26.14 5.89 38.59
CA SER A 479 -26.88 6.68 37.62
C SER A 479 -28.16 7.30 38.22
N GLY A 480 -28.29 8.63 38.13
CA GLY A 480 -29.54 9.35 38.30
C GLY A 480 -29.88 10.11 37.01
N CYS A 481 -31.01 9.77 36.41
CA CYS A 481 -31.59 10.46 35.26
C CYS A 481 -32.10 11.85 35.70
N ALA A 482 -31.71 12.92 35.01
CA ALA A 482 -32.33 14.24 35.14
C ALA A 482 -32.40 14.94 33.79
N THR A 483 -33.63 15.25 33.37
CA THR A 483 -34.01 16.03 32.19
C THR A 483 -34.02 17.53 32.47
N THR A 484 -33.80 18.32 31.40
CA THR A 484 -34.11 19.74 31.19
C THR A 484 -33.40 20.81 32.04
N GLY A 485 -32.95 21.89 31.38
CA GLY A 485 -32.72 23.17 32.07
C GLY A 485 -31.72 24.11 31.40
N ASP A 486 -32.23 24.96 30.51
CA ASP A 486 -31.58 26.17 30.01
C ASP A 486 -31.30 27.14 31.18
N VAL A 487 -30.03 27.54 31.41
CA VAL A 487 -29.69 28.61 32.38
C VAL A 487 -28.57 29.49 31.84
N SER A 488 -29.00 30.64 31.33
CA SER A 488 -28.27 31.87 31.13
C SER A 488 -27.54 32.36 32.40
N HIS A 489 -26.27 32.75 32.29
CA HIS A 489 -25.61 33.56 33.33
C HIS A 489 -25.70 35.06 32.99
N ARG A 490 -26.62 35.74 33.68
CA ARG A 490 -26.62 37.20 33.88
C ARG A 490 -25.47 37.60 34.81
N ARG A 491 -24.66 38.57 34.39
CA ARG A 491 -23.95 39.50 35.30
C ARG A 491 -24.78 40.77 35.46
N LYS A 492 -25.22 41.06 36.70
CA LYS A 492 -25.51 42.42 37.19
C LYS A 492 -24.15 43.07 37.51
N GLY A 493 -23.86 44.35 37.31
CA GLY A 493 -24.58 45.48 36.74
C GLY A 493 -23.73 46.72 37.01
N ASP A 494 -23.85 47.76 36.19
CA ASP A 494 -23.63 49.13 36.66
C ASP A 494 -24.48 50.10 35.84
N ARG A 495 -24.94 51.17 36.50
CA ARG A 495 -25.97 52.12 36.05
C ARG A 495 -25.34 53.34 35.37
N THR A 496 -25.97 53.86 34.31
CA THR A 496 -26.31 55.29 34.01
C THR A 496 -26.77 55.36 32.53
N ARG A 497 -28.05 55.62 32.18
CA ARG A 497 -28.68 56.94 31.84
C ARG A 497 -27.75 57.80 30.96
N GLU A 498 -28.01 58.15 29.70
CA GLU A 498 -29.11 58.90 29.03
C GLU A 498 -29.09 58.61 27.51
N ARG A 499 -30.22 58.33 26.82
CA ARG A 499 -31.12 59.21 26.04
C ARG A 499 -30.50 60.05 24.89
N ASN A 500 -31.12 59.85 23.71
CA ASN A 500 -31.27 60.72 22.53
C ASN A 500 -30.03 60.78 21.60
N LEU A 501 -30.13 60.60 20.28
CA LEU A 501 -31.23 60.68 19.30
C LEU A 501 -30.98 59.69 18.16
#